data_AF-B2JSW2-F1
#
_entry.id   AF-B2JSW2-F1
#
_cell.length_a   1.000
_cell.length_b   1.000
_cell.length_c   1.000
_cell.angle_alpha   90.00
_cell.angle_beta   90.00
_cell.angle_gamma   90.00
#
_symmetry.space_group_name_H-M   'P 1'
#
loop_
_entity.id
_entity.type
_entity.pdbx_description
1 polymer ?
#
loop_
_entity_poly.entity_id
_entity_poly.type
_entity_poly.pdbx_seq_one_letter_code
_entity_poly.pdbx_strand_id
1 'polypeptide(L)'
;MISKPASRLSFVAPWIALTTARCAHAAAPNPSRHYAPVVHVADQRLTMHTRDGDGTLPLYADRSIDGTAPSVTHVFIIIHGTLRNALDYFAAGKQMLAAAGARANESMIVAPQFLTTLDLHVFALGRATLAWSEGGWKGGAVARRPSPVSSFSALDALLEHFGNRQLYPALSTVMVVGHSAGAQFVRVGHDGRRMLTSACGVAALFDRPTPAACPVASATPPLSD
;
A
#
# COMPACT_ATOMS: atom_id res chain seq x y z
N MET A 1 -92.22 14.56 39.82
CA MET A 1 -92.05 15.39 38.61
C MET A 1 -90.76 14.96 37.93
N ILE A 2 -90.87 14.11 36.90
CA ILE A 2 -90.59 14.44 35.48
C ILE A 2 -89.12 14.77 35.25
N SER A 3 -88.36 13.86 34.65
CA SER A 3 -87.99 13.96 33.22
C SER A 3 -86.89 12.96 32.85
N LYS A 4 -87.13 12.13 31.83
CA LYS A 4 -86.09 11.49 31.01
C LYS A 4 -85.56 12.52 30.01
N PRO A 5 -84.27 12.46 29.66
CA PRO A 5 -83.90 12.54 28.24
C PRO A 5 -82.83 11.50 27.89
N ALA A 6 -83.04 10.64 26.89
CA ALA A 6 -82.87 10.87 25.45
C ALA A 6 -81.53 10.26 24.97
N SER A 7 -81.66 9.07 24.37
CA SER A 7 -80.59 8.32 23.72
C SER A 7 -80.01 9.12 22.55
N ARG A 8 -78.70 9.39 22.58
CA ARG A 8 -77.95 9.87 21.40
C ARG A 8 -77.25 8.69 20.76
N LEU A 9 -77.64 8.36 19.52
CA LEU A 9 -76.86 7.47 18.67
C LEU A 9 -75.59 8.21 18.22
N SER A 10 -74.43 7.69 18.60
CA SER A 10 -73.14 8.12 18.05
C SER A 10 -72.85 7.32 16.77
N PHE A 11 -72.85 8.00 15.63
CA PHE A 11 -72.25 7.47 14.40
C PHE A 11 -70.73 7.57 14.51
N VAL A 12 -70.04 6.43 14.61
CA VAL A 12 -68.58 6.33 14.47
C VAL A 12 -68.29 6.04 13.00
N ALA A 13 -67.77 7.02 12.26
CA ALA A 13 -67.22 6.79 10.93
C ALA A 13 -65.82 6.15 11.06
N PRO A 14 -65.52 5.02 10.38
CA PRO A 14 -64.18 4.47 10.39
C PRO A 14 -63.29 5.29 9.45
N TRP A 15 -62.34 6.02 10.02
CA TRP A 15 -61.21 6.57 9.27
C TRP A 15 -60.30 5.42 8.88
N ILE A 16 -60.40 4.95 7.64
CA ILE A 16 -59.43 4.02 7.06
C ILE A 16 -58.15 4.81 6.81
N ALA A 17 -57.21 4.74 7.75
CA ALA A 17 -55.85 5.24 7.54
C ALA A 17 -55.14 4.31 6.56
N LEU A 18 -55.03 4.75 5.30
CA LEU A 18 -54.23 4.07 4.28
C LEU A 18 -52.75 4.27 4.62
N THR A 19 -52.19 3.39 5.45
CA THR A 19 -50.74 3.36 5.72
C THR A 19 -50.03 2.92 4.45
N THR A 20 -49.51 3.88 3.69
CA THR A 20 -48.55 3.59 2.63
C THR A 20 -47.28 3.08 3.30
N ALA A 21 -47.07 1.76 3.24
CA ALA A 21 -45.80 1.15 3.62
C ALA A 21 -44.74 1.66 2.64
N ARG A 22 -44.06 2.76 3.01
CA ARG A 22 -42.80 3.16 2.40
C ARG A 22 -41.81 2.04 2.67
N CYS A 23 -41.59 1.18 1.68
CA CYS A 23 -40.38 0.37 1.65
C CYS A 23 -39.21 1.35 1.65
N ALA A 24 -38.62 1.57 2.82
CA ALA A 24 -37.32 2.22 2.92
C ALA A 24 -36.34 1.31 2.18
N HIS A 25 -36.00 1.68 0.94
CA HIS A 25 -34.85 1.11 0.26
C HIS A 25 -33.65 1.44 1.14
N ALA A 26 -33.16 0.46 1.90
CA ALA A 26 -31.90 0.59 2.61
C ALA A 26 -30.84 0.83 1.53
N ALA A 27 -30.35 2.06 1.43
CA ALA A 27 -29.20 2.37 0.61
C ALA A 27 -28.08 1.42 1.04
N ALA A 28 -27.50 0.69 0.08
CA ALA A 28 -26.35 -0.17 0.35
C ALA A 28 -25.28 0.65 1.09
N PRO A 29 -24.64 0.11 2.14
CA PRO A 29 -23.60 0.84 2.86
C PRO A 29 -22.53 1.27 1.87
N ASN A 30 -22.29 2.58 1.77
CA ASN A 30 -21.16 3.12 1.02
C ASN A 30 -19.90 2.45 1.60
N PRO A 31 -19.16 1.63 0.83
CA PRO A 31 -17.98 0.96 1.36
C PRO A 31 -17.08 2.04 1.97
N SER A 32 -16.76 1.88 3.26
CA SER A 32 -15.94 2.89 3.94
C SER A 32 -14.68 3.14 3.10
N ARG A 33 -14.24 4.39 3.02
CA ARG A 33 -13.16 4.85 2.11
C ARG A 33 -11.89 3.99 2.15
N HIS A 34 -11.68 3.24 3.24
CA HIS A 34 -10.60 2.29 3.45
C HIS A 34 -10.64 1.05 2.53
N TYR A 35 -11.82 0.63 2.09
CA TYR A 35 -12.05 -0.51 1.20
C TYR A 35 -12.34 -0.09 -0.24
N ALA A 36 -12.42 1.22 -0.51
CA ALA A 36 -12.51 1.72 -1.87
C ALA A 36 -11.22 1.38 -2.64
N PRO A 37 -11.29 1.19 -3.97
CA PRO A 37 -10.11 1.08 -4.81
C PRO A 37 -9.23 2.33 -4.71
N VAL A 38 -7.94 2.19 -5.01
CA VAL A 38 -7.04 3.33 -5.20
C VAL A 38 -7.53 4.23 -6.35
N VAL A 39 -7.14 5.50 -6.31
CA VAL A 39 -7.46 6.45 -7.40
C VAL A 39 -6.42 6.38 -8.52
N HIS A 40 -5.16 6.14 -8.16
CA HIS A 40 -4.05 6.03 -9.09
C HIS A 40 -3.22 4.80 -8.77
N VAL A 41 -2.66 4.18 -9.80
CA VAL A 41 -1.67 3.11 -9.67
C VAL A 41 -0.31 3.68 -10.06
N ALA A 42 0.72 3.30 -9.30
CA ALA A 42 2.11 3.60 -9.58
C ALA A 42 2.52 3.29 -11.03
N ASP A 43 3.50 4.00 -11.57
CA ASP A 43 3.97 3.90 -12.95
C ASP A 43 5.20 2.99 -13.11
N GLN A 44 6.04 2.87 -12.08
CA GLN A 44 7.18 1.95 -12.06
C GLN A 44 6.84 0.64 -11.34
N ARG A 45 7.61 -0.42 -11.64
CA ARG A 45 7.40 -1.77 -11.12
C ARG A 45 8.74 -2.36 -10.71
N LEU A 46 8.89 -2.70 -9.44
CA LEU A 46 9.98 -3.57 -9.02
C LEU A 46 9.57 -5.02 -9.23
N THR A 47 10.29 -5.75 -10.08
CA THR A 47 10.19 -7.21 -10.15
C THR A 47 10.99 -7.80 -8.99
N MET A 48 10.39 -8.73 -8.24
CA MET A 48 11.04 -9.36 -7.10
C MET A 48 10.96 -10.88 -7.17
N HIS A 49 12.06 -11.50 -6.78
CA HIS A 49 12.22 -12.94 -6.64
C HIS A 49 12.49 -13.26 -5.19
N THR A 50 11.45 -13.67 -4.46
CA THR A 50 11.57 -13.96 -3.02
C THR A 50 11.49 -15.45 -2.77
N ARG A 51 11.94 -15.90 -1.60
CA ARG A 51 11.77 -17.29 -1.15
C ARG A 51 10.30 -17.74 -1.10
N ASP A 52 9.37 -16.80 -0.94
CA ASP A 52 7.92 -17.05 -0.86
C ASP A 52 7.24 -16.92 -2.25
N GLY A 53 8.06 -16.76 -3.30
CA GLY A 53 7.66 -16.68 -4.69
C GLY A 53 7.90 -15.31 -5.33
N ASP A 54 7.51 -15.23 -6.60
CA ASP A 54 7.76 -14.06 -7.44
C ASP A 54 6.56 -13.12 -7.47
N GLY A 55 6.81 -11.86 -7.84
CA GLY A 55 5.77 -10.89 -8.15
C GLY A 55 6.33 -9.53 -8.55
N THR A 56 5.45 -8.58 -8.82
CA THR A 56 5.81 -7.19 -9.07
C THR A 56 5.17 -6.27 -8.05
N LEU A 57 5.96 -5.33 -7.52
CA LEU A 57 5.52 -4.28 -6.60
C LEU A 57 5.44 -2.94 -7.35
N PRO A 58 4.22 -2.39 -7.52
CA PRO A 58 4.03 -1.02 -7.95
C PRO A 58 4.70 0.00 -7.03
N LEU A 59 5.43 0.96 -7.60
CA LEU A 59 5.99 2.09 -6.86
C LEU A 59 6.07 3.36 -7.72
N TYR A 60 5.99 4.52 -7.08
CA TYR A 60 6.42 5.78 -7.68
C TYR A 60 7.87 6.05 -7.30
N ALA A 61 8.65 6.61 -8.22
CA ALA A 61 9.97 7.15 -7.91
C ALA A 61 10.27 8.39 -8.78
N ASP A 62 11.11 9.29 -8.29
CA ASP A 62 11.47 10.55 -8.98
C ASP A 62 12.44 10.34 -10.14
N ARG A 63 13.00 9.13 -10.24
CA ARG A 63 13.87 8.64 -11.33
C ARG A 63 13.62 7.14 -11.52
N SER A 64 14.12 6.58 -12.61
CA SER A 64 14.01 5.14 -12.86
C SER A 64 14.71 4.33 -11.76
N ILE A 65 14.04 3.32 -11.23
CA ILE A 65 14.64 2.37 -10.28
C ILE A 65 15.63 1.41 -10.96
N ASP A 66 15.46 1.13 -12.25
CA ASP A 66 16.33 0.20 -12.98
C ASP A 66 17.51 0.92 -13.66
N GLY A 67 17.51 2.26 -13.63
CA GLY A 67 18.60 3.08 -14.15
C GLY A 67 19.74 3.25 -13.13
N THR A 68 20.98 3.31 -13.62
CA THR A 68 22.12 3.67 -12.79
C THR A 68 21.97 5.08 -12.25
N ALA A 69 22.17 5.26 -10.94
CA ALA A 69 22.05 6.55 -10.26
C ALA A 69 23.33 6.82 -9.42
N PRO A 70 24.47 7.11 -10.07
CA PRO A 70 25.77 7.19 -9.40
C PRO A 70 25.90 8.36 -8.41
N SER A 71 25.06 9.39 -8.53
CA SER A 71 25.06 10.54 -7.62
C SER A 71 24.15 10.36 -6.40
N VAL A 72 23.33 9.30 -6.35
CA VAL A 72 22.37 9.10 -5.25
C VAL A 72 23.10 8.55 -4.03
N THR A 73 23.09 9.31 -2.94
CA THR A 73 23.66 8.95 -1.64
C THR A 73 22.57 8.63 -0.61
N HIS A 74 21.34 9.12 -0.82
CA HIS A 74 20.20 8.91 0.07
C HIS A 74 18.95 8.43 -0.70
N VAL A 75 18.29 7.39 -0.22
CA VAL A 75 16.95 6.98 -0.70
C VAL A 75 15.94 7.12 0.43
N PHE A 76 14.83 7.80 0.18
CA PHE A 76 13.70 7.89 1.10
C PHE A 76 12.55 7.04 0.58
N ILE A 77 12.26 5.94 1.26
CA ILE A 77 11.12 5.05 1.00
C ILE A 77 9.95 5.51 1.86
N ILE A 78 8.87 5.99 1.23
CA ILE A 78 7.71 6.57 1.90
C ILE A 78 6.52 5.61 1.83
N ILE A 79 6.14 5.03 2.96
CA ILE A 79 5.03 4.09 3.10
C ILE A 79 3.73 4.84 3.36
N HIS A 80 2.76 4.66 2.46
CA HIS A 80 1.45 5.28 2.54
C HIS A 80 0.61 4.81 3.75
N GLY A 81 -0.47 5.53 4.04
CA GLY A 81 -1.47 5.14 5.03
C GLY A 81 -2.49 4.11 4.52
N THR A 82 -3.58 3.91 5.25
CA THR A 82 -4.63 2.91 4.93
C THR A 82 -5.22 3.04 3.51
N LEU A 83 -5.26 4.26 2.96
CA LEU A 83 -5.91 4.55 1.68
C LEU A 83 -5.10 4.13 0.45
N ARG A 84 -3.88 3.61 0.62
CA ARG A 84 -3.04 3.11 -0.49
C ARG A 84 -2.74 4.18 -1.57
N ASN A 85 -2.84 5.45 -1.19
CA ASN A 85 -2.62 6.63 -2.02
C ASN A 85 -1.13 6.99 -2.15
N ALA A 86 -0.32 6.05 -2.65
CA ALA A 86 1.13 6.22 -2.78
C ALA A 86 1.54 7.49 -3.54
N LEU A 87 0.71 7.94 -4.50
CA LEU A 87 0.97 9.17 -5.27
C LEU A 87 1.03 10.42 -4.38
N ASP A 88 0.13 10.54 -3.40
CA ASP A 88 0.09 11.69 -2.50
C ASP A 88 1.34 11.73 -1.61
N TYR A 89 1.78 10.56 -1.16
CA TYR A 89 3.01 10.40 -0.37
C TYR A 89 4.26 10.67 -1.20
N PHE A 90 4.28 10.23 -2.46
CA PHE A 90 5.32 10.58 -3.41
C PHE A 90 5.40 12.09 -3.65
N ALA A 91 4.25 12.74 -3.86
CA ALA A 91 4.19 14.20 -4.04
C ALA A 91 4.70 14.95 -2.80
N ALA A 92 4.34 14.52 -1.59
CA ALA A 92 4.87 15.06 -0.35
C ALA A 92 6.40 14.87 -0.24
N GLY A 93 6.91 13.69 -0.62
CA GLY A 93 8.35 13.45 -0.67
C GLY A 93 9.08 14.36 -1.64
N LYS A 94 8.51 14.62 -2.82
CA LYS A 94 9.08 15.60 -3.78
C LYS A 94 9.11 17.01 -3.23
N GLN A 95 8.09 17.42 -2.46
CA GLN A 95 8.11 18.72 -1.77
C GLN A 95 9.23 18.79 -0.71
N MET A 96 9.46 17.69 0.02
CA MET A 96 10.58 17.58 0.96
C MET A 96 11.93 17.70 0.24
N LEU A 97 12.13 17.04 -0.91
CA LEU A 97 13.37 17.19 -1.68
C LEU A 97 13.55 18.61 -2.19
N ALA A 98 12.51 19.24 -2.72
CA ALA A 98 12.57 20.62 -3.19
C ALA A 98 13.02 21.57 -2.07
N ALA A 99 12.59 21.33 -0.83
CA ALA A 99 13.01 22.09 0.34
C ALA A 99 14.46 21.78 0.80
N ALA A 100 15.05 20.66 0.38
CA ALA A 100 16.40 20.24 0.78
C ALA A 100 17.54 20.96 0.02
N GLY A 101 17.21 21.75 -1.01
CA GLY A 101 18.19 22.52 -1.78
C GLY A 101 19.18 21.62 -2.53
N ALA A 102 20.48 21.90 -2.43
CA ALA A 102 21.53 21.16 -3.14
C ALA A 102 21.50 19.64 -2.92
N ARG A 103 21.03 19.19 -1.74
CA ARG A 103 20.93 17.76 -1.40
C ARG A 103 19.83 17.01 -2.17
N ALA A 104 18.94 17.72 -2.86
CA ALA A 104 17.89 17.10 -3.68
C ALA A 104 18.47 16.23 -4.79
N ASN A 105 19.60 16.63 -5.38
CA ASN A 105 20.23 15.90 -6.49
C ASN A 105 20.86 14.57 -6.06
N GLU A 106 21.24 14.48 -4.79
CA GLU A 106 21.83 13.29 -4.16
C GLU A 106 20.78 12.39 -3.48
N SER A 107 19.51 12.81 -3.51
CA SER A 107 18.42 12.13 -2.84
C SER A 107 17.42 11.58 -3.85
N MET A 108 16.86 10.42 -3.55
CA MET A 108 15.81 9.76 -4.33
C MET A 108 14.58 9.54 -3.45
N ILE A 109 13.38 9.79 -3.99
CA ILE A 109 12.11 9.49 -3.32
C ILE A 109 11.48 8.28 -3.99
N VAL A 110 11.08 7.31 -3.17
CA VAL A 110 10.42 6.09 -3.61
C VAL A 110 9.17 5.89 -2.75
N ALA A 111 8.03 5.61 -3.37
CA ALA A 111 6.78 5.35 -2.67
C ALA A 111 6.16 4.03 -3.19
N PRO A 112 6.41 2.89 -2.53
CA PRO A 112 5.79 1.63 -2.89
C PRO A 112 4.28 1.68 -2.63
N GLN A 113 3.52 0.98 -3.46
CA GLN A 113 2.07 0.92 -3.38
C GLN A 113 1.61 -0.51 -3.13
N PHE A 114 1.20 -0.78 -1.89
CA PHE A 114 0.69 -2.07 -1.47
C PHE A 114 -0.79 -2.19 -1.85
N LEU A 115 -1.05 -2.68 -3.07
CA LEU A 115 -2.39 -2.82 -3.64
C LEU A 115 -3.20 -3.98 -3.02
N THR A 116 -4.51 -3.94 -3.22
CA THR A 116 -5.43 -5.01 -2.88
C THR A 116 -5.96 -5.73 -4.10
N THR A 117 -6.56 -6.91 -3.91
CA THR A 117 -7.17 -7.67 -5.03
C THR A 117 -8.26 -6.88 -5.75
N LEU A 118 -8.95 -5.97 -5.05
CA LEU A 118 -9.92 -5.06 -5.67
C LEU A 118 -9.24 -4.06 -6.62
N ASP A 119 -8.11 -3.48 -6.22
CA ASP A 119 -7.35 -2.55 -7.06
C ASP A 119 -6.93 -3.21 -8.38
N LEU A 120 -6.48 -4.47 -8.33
CA LEU A 120 -6.09 -5.24 -9.51
C LEU A 120 -7.25 -5.46 -10.47
N HIS A 121 -8.44 -5.75 -9.95
CA HIS A 121 -9.64 -5.92 -10.77
C HIS A 121 -10.03 -4.61 -11.45
N VAL A 122 -10.08 -3.50 -10.69
CA VAL A 122 -10.52 -2.19 -11.20
C VAL A 122 -9.57 -1.64 -12.26
N PHE A 123 -8.27 -1.81 -12.08
CA PHE A 123 -7.26 -1.30 -13.01
C PHE A 123 -6.76 -2.36 -14.02
N ALA A 124 -7.38 -3.54 -14.06
CA ALA A 124 -6.99 -4.66 -14.92
C ALA A 124 -5.47 -4.95 -14.91
N LEU A 125 -4.87 -4.93 -13.71
CA LEU A 125 -3.42 -5.05 -13.58
C LEU A 125 -2.91 -6.46 -13.89
N GLY A 126 -1.67 -6.52 -14.38
CA GLY A 126 -1.02 -7.75 -14.84
C GLY A 126 -1.00 -8.88 -13.80
N ARG A 127 -0.91 -10.12 -14.30
CA ARG A 127 -1.04 -11.30 -13.44
C ARG A 127 0.06 -11.40 -12.37
N ALA A 128 1.23 -10.83 -12.62
CA ALA A 128 2.36 -10.82 -11.71
C ALA A 128 2.26 -9.79 -10.56
N THR A 129 1.31 -8.84 -10.62
CA THR A 129 1.21 -7.78 -9.62
C THR A 129 0.81 -8.33 -8.25
N LEU A 130 1.63 -8.04 -7.24
CA LEU A 130 1.36 -8.39 -5.86
C LEU A 130 0.14 -7.64 -5.33
N ALA A 131 -0.70 -8.37 -4.59
CA ALA A 131 -1.85 -7.77 -3.94
C ALA A 131 -2.21 -8.47 -2.64
N TRP A 132 -2.53 -7.68 -1.62
CA TRP A 132 -2.88 -8.15 -0.28
C TRP A 132 -4.38 -7.98 0.00
N SER A 133 -4.82 -8.38 1.19
CA SER A 133 -6.11 -7.91 1.70
C SER A 133 -6.00 -6.44 2.16
N GLU A 134 -7.14 -5.77 2.31
CA GLU A 134 -7.27 -4.34 2.64
C GLU A 134 -6.57 -3.97 3.96
N GLY A 135 -6.54 -4.90 4.92
CA GLY A 135 -5.81 -4.77 6.18
C GLY A 135 -4.48 -5.51 6.22
N GLY A 136 -4.28 -6.53 5.39
CA GLY A 136 -3.20 -7.51 5.55
C GLY A 136 -1.81 -6.92 5.33
N TRP A 137 -1.65 -6.05 4.32
CA TRP A 137 -0.35 -5.48 3.99
C TRP A 137 0.27 -4.71 5.17
N LYS A 138 -0.54 -4.08 6.02
CA LYS A 138 -0.09 -3.25 7.15
C LYS A 138 0.65 -4.06 8.23
N GLY A 139 0.29 -5.33 8.36
CA GLY A 139 0.81 -6.23 9.39
C GLY A 139 1.76 -7.30 8.87
N GLY A 140 2.21 -7.21 7.61
CA GLY A 140 3.11 -8.23 7.04
C GLY A 140 2.41 -9.48 6.55
N ALA A 141 1.10 -9.46 6.30
CA ALA A 141 0.41 -10.62 5.77
C ALA A 141 0.92 -11.01 4.38
N VAL A 142 0.74 -12.28 4.00
CA VAL A 142 1.06 -12.77 2.67
C VAL A 142 0.11 -12.18 1.62
N ALA A 143 0.63 -11.93 0.42
CA ALA A 143 -0.16 -11.54 -0.72
C ALA A 143 -1.14 -12.66 -1.10
N ARG A 144 -2.29 -12.28 -1.63
CA ARG A 144 -3.29 -13.19 -2.18
C ARG A 144 -2.90 -13.69 -3.58
N ARG A 145 -2.00 -12.97 -4.27
CA ARG A 145 -1.52 -13.26 -5.62
C ARG A 145 -0.27 -12.43 -5.97
N PRO A 146 0.51 -12.84 -6.98
CA PRO A 146 0.47 -14.18 -7.60
C PRO A 146 1.00 -15.28 -6.66
N SER A 147 1.86 -14.91 -5.71
CA SER A 147 2.54 -15.80 -4.78
C SER A 147 2.35 -15.29 -3.34
N PRO A 148 2.52 -16.13 -2.30
CA PRO A 148 2.32 -15.74 -0.90
C PRO A 148 3.44 -14.86 -0.32
N VAL A 149 3.90 -13.86 -1.08
CA VAL A 149 4.94 -12.92 -0.63
C VAL A 149 4.36 -12.00 0.46
N SER A 150 4.96 -12.01 1.64
CA SER A 150 4.62 -11.06 2.71
C SER A 150 4.89 -9.62 2.25
N SER A 151 4.07 -8.66 2.67
CA SER A 151 4.38 -7.24 2.42
C SER A 151 5.70 -6.80 3.07
N PHE A 152 6.17 -7.49 4.12
CA PHE A 152 7.50 -7.28 4.69
C PHE A 152 8.59 -7.84 3.78
N SER A 153 8.41 -9.04 3.21
CA SER A 153 9.35 -9.59 2.22
C SER A 153 9.40 -8.76 0.94
N ALA A 154 8.29 -8.13 0.55
CA ALA A 154 8.26 -7.19 -0.56
C ALA A 154 9.06 -5.91 -0.28
N LEU A 155 9.04 -5.41 0.97
CA LEU A 155 9.90 -4.29 1.36
C LEU A 155 11.37 -4.74 1.50
N ASP A 156 11.65 -5.93 2.02
CA ASP A 156 13.03 -6.46 2.05
C ASP A 156 13.63 -6.53 0.64
N ALA A 157 12.86 -7.01 -0.35
CA ALA A 157 13.29 -7.04 -1.75
C ALA A 157 13.50 -5.61 -2.32
N LEU A 158 12.68 -4.63 -1.93
CA LEU A 158 12.89 -3.24 -2.31
C LEU A 158 14.14 -2.63 -1.66
N LEU A 159 14.44 -2.98 -0.41
CA LEU A 159 15.67 -2.55 0.25
C LEU A 159 16.89 -3.18 -0.41
N GLU A 160 16.82 -4.46 -0.77
CA GLU A 160 17.87 -5.17 -1.48
C GLU A 160 18.15 -4.56 -2.86
N HIS A 161 17.10 -4.16 -3.59
CA HIS A 161 17.25 -3.42 -4.85
C HIS A 161 18.14 -2.19 -4.69
N PHE A 162 17.92 -1.40 -3.63
CA PHE A 162 18.76 -0.24 -3.32
C PHE A 162 20.15 -0.62 -2.78
N GLY A 163 20.35 -1.84 -2.30
CA GLY A 163 21.67 -2.38 -1.96
C GLY A 163 22.53 -2.71 -3.19
N ASN A 164 21.99 -2.69 -4.42
CA ASN A 164 22.76 -2.99 -5.62
C ASN A 164 23.76 -1.87 -5.96
N ARG A 165 25.04 -2.12 -5.65
CA ARG A 165 26.15 -1.18 -5.92
C ARG A 165 26.43 -0.90 -7.40
N GLN A 166 25.94 -1.75 -8.31
CA GLN A 166 26.05 -1.48 -9.75
C GLN A 166 25.06 -0.38 -10.18
N LEU A 167 23.88 -0.33 -9.57
CA LEU A 167 22.89 0.72 -9.81
C LEU A 167 23.15 1.96 -8.95
N TYR A 168 23.51 1.76 -7.68
CA TYR A 168 23.65 2.82 -6.68
C TYR A 168 25.03 2.80 -6.00
N PRO A 169 26.12 3.11 -6.74
CA PRO A 169 27.49 2.97 -6.23
C PRO A 169 27.81 3.89 -5.05
N ALA A 170 27.17 5.07 -4.96
CA ALA A 170 27.41 6.05 -3.90
C ALA A 170 26.40 5.99 -2.73
N LEU A 171 25.42 5.09 -2.77
CA LEU A 171 24.34 5.06 -1.77
C LEU A 171 24.86 4.72 -0.37
N SER A 172 24.61 5.58 0.60
CA SER A 172 25.05 5.31 1.98
C SER A 172 23.88 5.16 2.95
N THR A 173 22.72 5.70 2.58
CA THR A 173 21.57 5.76 3.49
C THR A 173 20.27 5.41 2.78
N VAL A 174 19.53 4.45 3.33
CA VAL A 174 18.12 4.20 2.98
C VAL A 174 17.26 4.49 4.19
N MET A 175 16.38 5.48 4.08
CA MET A 175 15.46 5.88 5.15
C MET A 175 14.04 5.43 4.79
N VAL A 176 13.45 4.59 5.63
CA VAL A 176 12.05 4.19 5.50
C VAL A 176 11.21 5.02 6.45
N VAL A 177 10.25 5.75 5.90
CA VAL A 177 9.30 6.58 6.66
C VAL A 177 7.89 6.14 6.38
N GLY A 178 7.00 6.28 7.36
CA GLY A 178 5.59 5.92 7.19
C GLY A 178 4.70 6.80 8.04
N HIS A 179 3.44 6.97 7.61
CA HIS A 179 2.42 7.73 8.33
C HIS A 179 1.19 6.86 8.58
N SER A 180 0.55 7.01 9.75
CA SER A 180 -0.65 6.26 10.14
C SER A 180 -0.41 4.74 10.04
N ALA A 181 -1.15 4.02 9.19
CA ALA A 181 -0.90 2.59 8.92
C ALA A 181 0.53 2.32 8.42
N GLY A 182 1.13 3.23 7.65
CA GLY A 182 2.52 3.13 7.21
C GLY A 182 3.50 3.25 8.39
N ALA A 183 3.21 4.09 9.39
CA ALA A 183 4.04 4.19 10.60
C ALA A 183 3.97 2.89 11.42
N GLN A 184 2.79 2.28 11.50
CA GLN A 184 2.61 0.97 12.12
C GLN A 184 3.36 -0.12 11.35
N PHE A 185 3.27 -0.11 10.02
CA PHE A 185 3.98 -1.03 9.14
C PHE A 185 5.50 -0.98 9.37
N VAL A 186 6.08 0.23 9.37
CA VAL A 186 7.52 0.43 9.64
C VAL A 186 7.90 -0.03 11.05
N ARG A 187 7.13 0.36 12.07
CA ARG A 187 7.40 -0.02 13.47
C ARG A 187 7.32 -1.53 13.70
N VAL A 188 6.24 -2.17 13.26
CA VAL A 188 6.04 -3.61 13.43
C VAL A 188 7.11 -4.41 12.66
N GLY A 189 7.53 -3.92 11.49
CA GLY A 189 8.65 -4.49 10.74
C GLY A 189 9.99 -4.42 11.50
N HIS A 190 10.17 -3.41 12.36
CA HIS A 190 11.37 -3.22 13.19
C HIS A 190 11.38 -4.13 14.45
N ASP A 191 10.23 -4.35 15.09
CA ASP A 191 10.10 -5.06 16.38
C ASP A 191 10.13 -6.61 16.27
N GLY A 192 10.95 -7.15 15.37
CA GLY A 192 11.28 -8.59 15.35
C GLY A 192 10.34 -9.50 14.57
N ARG A 193 9.32 -8.97 13.88
CA ARG A 193 8.54 -9.74 12.87
C ARG A 193 9.26 -9.86 11.50
N ARG A 194 10.60 -9.71 11.51
CA ARG A 194 11.57 -10.00 10.45
C ARG A 194 11.48 -9.15 9.16
N MET A 195 11.45 -7.82 9.28
CA MET A 195 11.71 -6.94 8.13
C MET A 195 13.10 -6.30 8.27
N LEU A 196 13.23 -5.19 9.02
CA LEU A 196 14.49 -4.44 9.13
C LEU A 196 15.58 -5.16 9.93
N THR A 197 15.18 -6.10 10.79
CA THR A 197 16.09 -6.91 11.62
C THR A 197 16.31 -8.32 11.07
N SER A 198 15.73 -8.65 9.90
CA SER A 198 16.05 -9.91 9.23
C SER A 198 17.51 -9.89 8.75
N ALA A 199 18.16 -11.05 8.63
CA ALA A 199 19.53 -11.11 8.12
C ALA A 199 19.64 -10.47 6.72
N CYS A 200 18.56 -10.50 5.94
CA CYS A 200 18.43 -9.87 4.64
C CYS A 200 18.25 -8.36 4.73
N GLY A 201 17.35 -7.88 5.60
CA GLY A 201 17.13 -6.45 5.83
C GLY A 201 18.38 -5.76 6.39
N VAL A 202 19.10 -6.42 7.30
CA VAL A 202 20.38 -5.94 7.83
C VAL A 202 21.46 -5.94 6.75
N ALA A 203 21.53 -6.99 5.91
CA ALA A 203 22.48 -7.02 4.80
C ALA A 203 22.22 -5.90 3.79
N ALA A 204 20.97 -5.71 3.39
CA ALA A 204 20.55 -4.67 2.47
C ALA A 204 20.81 -3.24 3.01
N LEU A 205 20.55 -2.99 4.29
CA LEU A 205 20.69 -1.65 4.88
C LEU A 205 22.13 -1.27 5.24
N PHE A 206 22.97 -2.25 5.58
CA PHE A 206 24.32 -2.01 6.11
C PHE A 206 25.43 -2.53 5.20
N ASP A 207 25.14 -2.79 3.93
CA ASP A 207 26.11 -3.23 2.92
C ASP A 207 26.92 -4.44 3.38
N ARG A 208 26.24 -5.38 4.05
CA ARG A 208 26.84 -6.64 4.51
C ARG A 208 26.62 -7.71 3.44
N PRO A 209 27.47 -8.76 3.39
CA PRO A 209 27.23 -9.89 2.50
C PRO A 209 25.80 -10.43 2.67
N THR A 210 25.02 -10.40 1.60
CA THR A 210 23.65 -10.90 1.61
C THR A 210 23.66 -12.40 1.84
N PRO A 211 23.03 -12.92 2.91
CA PRO A 211 22.92 -14.36 3.12
C PRO A 211 22.31 -15.07 1.91
N ALA A 212 22.80 -16.27 1.58
CA ALA A 212 22.30 -17.05 0.44
C ALA A 212 20.79 -17.40 0.49
N ALA A 213 20.17 -17.27 1.68
CA ALA A 213 18.75 -17.49 1.89
C ALA A 213 17.88 -16.25 1.65
N CYS A 214 18.51 -15.09 1.41
CA CYS A 214 17.83 -13.86 1.08
C CYS A 214 17.35 -13.89 -0.37
N PRO A 215 16.37 -13.04 -0.73
CA PRO A 215 16.11 -12.78 -2.13
C PRO A 215 17.45 -12.39 -2.79
N VAL A 216 17.61 -12.74 -4.05
CA VAL A 216 18.74 -12.28 -4.86
C VAL A 216 18.11 -11.50 -6.00
N ALA A 217 18.41 -10.21 -6.08
CA ALA A 217 18.20 -9.46 -7.30
C ALA A 217 18.97 -10.15 -8.42
N SER A 218 18.28 -10.87 -9.30
CA SER A 218 18.85 -11.47 -10.49
C SER A 218 19.44 -10.35 -11.34
N ALA A 219 20.76 -10.15 -11.30
CA ALA A 219 21.44 -9.38 -12.31
C ALA A 219 21.15 -10.08 -13.65
N THR A 220 20.44 -9.40 -14.56
CA THR A 220 20.24 -9.85 -15.93
C THR A 220 21.61 -10.26 -16.49
N PRO A 221 21.80 -11.51 -16.96
CA PRO A 221 23.06 -11.88 -17.57
C PRO A 221 23.30 -10.98 -18.80
N PRO A 222 24.56 -10.56 -19.05
CA PRO A 222 24.85 -9.74 -20.22
C PRO A 222 24.38 -10.49 -21.47
N LEU A 223 23.67 -9.78 -22.35
CA LEU A 223 23.36 -10.27 -23.68
C LEU A 223 24.68 -10.67 -24.34
N SER A 224 24.81 -11.95 -24.67
CA SER A 224 25.88 -12.44 -25.52
C SER A 224 25.73 -11.79 -26.89
N ASP A 225 26.82 -11.16 -27.37
CA ASP A 225 26.94 -10.62 -28.73
C ASP A 225 26.68 -11.70 -29.81
#